data_AF-A0A7C1JDK2-F1
#
_entry.id   AF-A0A7C1JDK2-F1
#
_cell.length_a   1.000
_cell.length_b   1.000
_cell.length_c   1.000
_cell.angle_alpha   90.00
_cell.angle_beta   90.00
_cell.angle_gamma   90.00
#
_symmetry.space_group_name_H-M   'P 1'
#
loop_
_entity.id
_entity.type
_entity.pdbx_description
1 polymer ?
#
loop_
_entity_poly.entity_id
_entity_poly.type
_entity_poly.pdbx_seq_one_letter_code
_entity_poly.pdbx_strand_id
1 'polypeptide(L)'
;MVKRVSLFLIVILSLVIVSGCAPTTQRVKVDPVLVEMEAKKQREIALEAYYEDYFRLNDVAYRIFTKASPLCGEKITNAIGIHIANKYTFPKDMQEAAMSLFKVSNALKILHVIKGSAAEQAGIKEGDIPIKIEKIGTTPIFLFLMCQISRAELFLTLLMSEKYCYKYAL
;
A
#
# COMPACT_ATOMS: atom_id res chain seq x y z
N MET A 1 46.33 -13.11 54.68
CA MET A 1 46.31 -13.50 53.25
C MET A 1 45.10 -14.36 52.86
N VAL A 2 44.73 -15.39 53.63
CA VAL A 2 43.64 -16.33 53.31
C VAL A 2 42.26 -15.67 53.08
N LYS A 3 41.89 -14.63 53.86
CA LYS A 3 40.60 -13.91 53.70
C LYS A 3 40.46 -13.14 52.39
N ARG A 4 41.56 -12.59 51.83
CA ARG A 4 41.54 -11.86 50.54
C ARG A 4 41.43 -12.80 49.35
N VAL A 5 42.05 -13.99 49.43
CA VAL A 5 41.96 -15.04 48.41
C VAL A 5 40.55 -15.64 48.37
N SER A 6 39.94 -15.87 49.53
CA SER A 6 38.56 -16.39 49.62
C SER A 6 37.52 -15.43 49.04
N LEU A 7 37.65 -14.11 49.29
CA LEU A 7 36.75 -13.10 48.73
C LEU A 7 36.86 -13.01 47.19
N PHE A 8 38.07 -13.09 46.65
CA PHE A 8 38.31 -13.06 45.20
C PHE A 8 37.71 -14.29 44.50
N LEU A 9 37.77 -15.45 45.15
CA LEU A 9 37.24 -16.71 44.61
C LEU A 9 35.70 -16.72 44.60
N ILE A 10 35.06 -16.12 45.61
CA ILE A 10 33.60 -15.93 45.64
C ILE A 10 33.14 -14.97 44.53
N VAL A 11 33.88 -13.88 44.29
CA VAL A 11 33.55 -12.92 43.22
C VAL A 11 33.67 -13.58 41.84
N ILE A 12 34.75 -14.32 41.58
CA ILE A 12 34.92 -15.06 40.31
C ILE A 12 33.81 -16.10 40.14
N LEU A 13 33.47 -16.84 41.19
CA LEU A 13 32.38 -17.82 41.14
C LEU A 13 31.02 -17.16 40.86
N SER A 14 30.76 -15.98 41.43
CA SER A 14 29.54 -15.23 41.17
C SER A 14 29.46 -14.73 39.71
N LEU A 15 30.58 -14.34 39.10
CA LEU A 15 30.61 -13.92 37.70
C LEU A 15 30.34 -15.09 36.72
N VAL A 16 30.75 -16.30 37.08
CA VAL A 16 30.52 -17.50 36.24
C VAL A 16 29.05 -17.95 36.28
N ILE A 17 28.35 -17.74 37.39
CA ILE A 17 26.94 -18.17 37.53
C ILE A 17 26.00 -17.24 36.74
N VAL A 18 26.38 -15.98 36.48
CA VAL A 18 25.54 -15.01 35.76
C VAL A 18 25.59 -15.18 34.22
N SER A 19 26.55 -15.93 33.66
CA SER A 19 26.64 -16.13 32.19
C SER A 19 25.75 -17.25 31.63
N GLY A 20 25.00 -17.96 32.49
CA GLY A 20 24.18 -19.13 32.10
C GLY A 20 22.78 -18.84 31.55
N CYS A 21 22.30 -17.59 31.58
CA CYS A 21 20.96 -17.26 31.07
C CYS A 21 20.97 -16.87 29.58
N ALA A 22 21.35 -17.81 28.71
CA ALA A 22 21.04 -17.72 27.28
C ALA A 22 19.87 -18.66 26.99
N PRO A 23 18.64 -18.15 26.71
CA PRO A 23 17.54 -19.02 26.32
C PRO A 23 17.88 -19.68 24.98
N THR A 24 18.11 -21.00 25.00
CA THR A 24 18.20 -21.81 23.79
C THR A 24 16.77 -22.09 23.31
N THR A 25 16.22 -21.17 22.52
CA THR A 25 14.90 -21.38 21.93
C THR A 25 15.01 -22.48 20.88
N GLN A 26 14.52 -23.67 21.20
CA GLN A 26 14.41 -24.76 20.23
C GLN A 26 13.38 -24.34 19.18
N ARG A 27 13.82 -24.08 17.95
CA ARG A 27 12.90 -23.77 16.86
C ARG A 27 12.09 -25.02 16.52
N VAL A 28 10.76 -24.88 16.48
CA VAL A 28 9.87 -25.90 15.95
C VAL A 28 10.24 -26.13 14.48
N LYS A 29 10.46 -27.39 14.10
CA LYS A 29 10.61 -27.77 12.68
C LYS A 29 9.23 -27.75 12.04
N VAL A 30 8.93 -26.67 11.33
CA VAL A 30 7.70 -26.52 10.55
C VAL A 30 7.95 -27.04 9.14
N ASP A 31 6.94 -27.63 8.52
CA ASP A 31 6.98 -28.03 7.11
C ASP A 31 7.24 -26.81 6.22
N PRO A 32 8.31 -26.80 5.40
CA PRO A 32 8.62 -25.67 4.52
C PRO A 32 7.48 -25.30 3.57
N VAL A 33 6.66 -26.27 3.15
CA VAL A 33 5.49 -26.02 2.27
C VAL A 33 4.44 -25.19 3.01
N LEU A 34 4.18 -25.51 4.28
CA LEU A 34 3.23 -24.75 5.09
C LEU A 34 3.72 -23.32 5.34
N VAL A 35 5.02 -23.14 5.56
CA VAL A 35 5.63 -21.80 5.71
C VAL A 35 5.47 -20.97 4.44
N GLU A 36 5.66 -21.57 3.25
CA GLU A 36 5.46 -20.85 1.99
C GLU A 36 3.99 -20.45 1.79
N MET A 37 3.05 -21.35 2.07
CA MET A 37 1.62 -21.05 1.98
C MET A 37 1.20 -19.95 2.96
N GLU A 38 1.70 -19.98 4.20
CA GLU A 38 1.45 -18.93 5.17
C GLU A 38 2.03 -17.59 4.70
N ALA A 39 3.26 -17.57 4.20
CA ALA A 39 3.89 -16.36 3.66
C ALA A 39 3.09 -15.77 2.49
N LYS A 40 2.53 -16.61 1.60
CA LYS A 40 1.62 -16.15 0.54
C LYS A 40 0.36 -15.52 1.13
N LYS A 41 -0.26 -16.16 2.12
CA LYS A 41 -1.48 -15.65 2.75
C LYS A 41 -1.24 -14.34 3.51
N GLN A 42 -0.11 -14.22 4.20
CA GLN A 42 0.28 -12.98 4.89
C GLN A 42 0.45 -11.83 3.91
N ARG A 43 1.00 -12.05 2.70
CA ARG A 43 1.07 -11.02 1.65
C ARG A 43 -0.31 -10.59 1.16
N GLU A 44 -1.24 -11.52 0.97
CA GLU A 44 -2.62 -11.18 0.60
C GLU A 44 -3.27 -10.29 1.67
N ILE A 45 -3.17 -10.67 2.94
CA ILE A 45 -3.76 -9.93 4.06
C ILE A 45 -3.13 -8.52 4.18
N ALA A 46 -1.80 -8.42 4.06
CA ALA A 46 -1.11 -7.14 4.11
C ALA A 46 -1.54 -6.22 2.96
N LEU A 47 -1.70 -6.77 1.76
CA LEU A 47 -2.13 -6.02 0.59
C LEU A 47 -3.59 -5.58 0.70
N GLU A 48 -4.47 -6.45 1.18
CA GLU A 48 -5.89 -6.16 1.42
C GLU A 48 -6.05 -5.00 2.41
N ALA A 49 -5.42 -5.10 3.58
CA ALA A 49 -5.48 -4.05 4.60
C ALA A 49 -4.95 -2.70 4.08
N TYR A 50 -3.85 -2.71 3.32
CA TYR A 50 -3.31 -1.49 2.73
C TYR A 50 -4.31 -0.82 1.77
N TYR A 51 -4.94 -1.60 0.88
CA TYR A 51 -5.86 -1.04 -0.11
C TYR A 51 -7.21 -0.65 0.47
N GLU A 52 -7.70 -1.33 1.50
CA GLU A 52 -8.89 -0.92 2.24
C GLU A 52 -8.72 0.48 2.83
N ASP A 53 -7.60 0.72 3.52
CA ASP A 53 -7.27 2.04 4.05
C ASP A 53 -7.05 3.08 2.95
N TYR A 54 -6.37 2.69 1.88
CA TYR A 54 -6.12 3.57 0.75
C TYR A 54 -7.42 4.00 0.06
N PHE A 55 -8.37 3.10 -0.18
CA PHE A 55 -9.66 3.44 -0.79
C PHE A 55 -10.50 4.31 0.14
N ARG A 56 -10.54 3.99 1.43
CA ARG A 56 -11.21 4.82 2.44
C ARG A 56 -10.65 6.24 2.49
N LEU A 57 -9.33 6.39 2.43
CA LEU A 57 -8.67 7.68 2.38
C LEU A 57 -9.03 8.45 1.11
N ASN A 58 -9.03 7.78 -0.04
CA ASN A 58 -9.38 8.41 -1.32
C ASN A 58 -10.84 8.87 -1.37
N ASP A 59 -11.78 8.11 -0.79
CA ASP A 59 -13.20 8.52 -0.68
C ASP A 59 -13.37 9.82 0.10
N VAL A 60 -12.60 10.00 1.17
CA VAL A 60 -12.59 11.23 1.95
C VAL A 60 -11.88 12.35 1.18
N ALA A 61 -10.70 12.08 0.64
CA ALA A 61 -9.88 13.05 -0.08
C ALA A 61 -10.62 13.63 -1.29
N TYR A 62 -11.28 12.79 -2.09
CA TYR A 62 -12.03 13.22 -3.26
C TYR A 62 -13.15 14.21 -2.89
N ARG A 63 -13.91 13.93 -1.82
CA ARG A 63 -14.96 14.84 -1.33
C ARG A 63 -14.40 16.18 -0.86
N ILE A 64 -13.29 16.17 -0.12
CA ILE A 64 -12.63 17.40 0.33
C ILE A 64 -12.15 18.21 -0.87
N PHE A 65 -11.39 17.61 -1.79
CA PHE A 65 -10.80 18.32 -2.92
C PHE A 65 -11.81 18.80 -3.96
N THR A 66 -12.93 18.10 -4.12
CA THR A 66 -14.02 18.56 -5.00
C THR A 66 -14.78 19.74 -4.39
N LYS A 67 -15.10 19.68 -3.09
CA LYS A 67 -15.81 20.76 -2.39
C LYS A 67 -14.93 21.99 -2.13
N ALA A 68 -13.62 21.79 -1.96
CA ALA A 68 -12.65 22.87 -1.82
C ALA A 68 -12.34 23.59 -3.14
N SER A 69 -12.72 23.02 -4.31
CA SER A 69 -12.35 23.57 -5.63
C SER A 69 -12.61 25.07 -5.84
N PRO A 70 -13.66 25.72 -5.30
CA PRO A 70 -13.83 27.17 -5.43
C PRO A 70 -12.72 28.00 -4.78
N LEU A 71 -12.00 27.43 -3.81
CA LEU A 71 -10.89 28.07 -3.10
C LEU A 71 -9.55 27.97 -3.86
N CYS A 72 -9.51 27.21 -4.96
CA CYS A 72 -8.25 26.79 -5.57
C CYS A 72 -7.87 27.63 -6.80
N GLY A 73 -8.72 28.58 -7.21
CA GLY A 73 -8.50 29.42 -8.39
C GLY A 73 -8.25 28.57 -9.63
N GLU A 74 -7.10 28.76 -10.27
CA GLU A 74 -6.69 28.01 -11.46
C GLU A 74 -6.01 26.66 -11.15
N LYS A 75 -5.72 26.36 -9.88
CA LYS A 75 -5.01 25.14 -9.44
C LYS A 75 -5.96 23.94 -9.32
N ILE A 76 -6.69 23.69 -10.40
CA ILE A 76 -7.71 22.65 -10.50
C ILE A 76 -7.28 21.59 -11.50
N THR A 77 -7.51 20.32 -11.18
CA THR A 77 -7.38 19.19 -12.10
C THR A 77 -8.69 18.42 -12.20
N ASN A 78 -8.95 17.81 -13.35
CA ASN A 78 -10.12 16.99 -13.55
C ASN A 78 -9.88 15.60 -12.92
N ALA A 79 -10.83 15.14 -12.11
CA ALA A 79 -10.77 13.83 -11.48
C ALA A 79 -12.11 13.09 -11.61
N ILE A 80 -12.05 11.89 -12.18
CA ILE A 80 -13.23 11.04 -12.42
C ILE A 80 -13.59 10.16 -11.22
N GLY A 81 -12.64 9.89 -10.31
CA GLY A 81 -12.87 9.11 -9.08
C GLY A 81 -12.85 7.60 -9.26
N ILE A 82 -11.90 7.06 -10.03
CA ILE A 82 -11.65 5.62 -10.14
C ILE A 82 -10.24 5.27 -9.68
N HIS A 83 -10.09 4.06 -9.15
CA HIS A 83 -8.79 3.42 -9.01
C HIS A 83 -8.67 2.29 -10.03
N ILE A 84 -7.61 2.31 -10.83
CA ILE A 84 -7.38 1.37 -11.92
C ILE A 84 -5.99 0.74 -11.77
N ALA A 85 -5.89 -0.58 -11.95
CA ALA A 85 -4.62 -1.29 -11.83
C ALA A 85 -4.56 -2.49 -12.76
N ASN A 86 -3.34 -2.94 -13.05
CA ASN A 86 -3.04 -4.26 -13.60
C ASN A 86 -2.01 -4.95 -12.69
N LYS A 87 -1.58 -6.17 -13.03
CA LYS A 87 -0.57 -6.88 -12.23
C LYS A 87 0.76 -6.13 -12.11
N TYR A 88 1.08 -5.27 -13.09
CA TYR A 88 2.33 -4.50 -13.12
C TYR A 88 2.28 -3.24 -12.26
N THR A 89 1.10 -2.82 -11.80
CA THR A 89 0.92 -1.74 -10.81
C THR A 89 1.53 -2.12 -9.46
N PHE A 90 1.63 -3.42 -9.16
CA PHE A 90 2.10 -3.93 -7.89
C PHE A 90 3.59 -4.32 -7.95
N PRO A 91 4.35 -4.15 -6.84
CA PRO A 91 5.70 -4.68 -6.69
C PRO A 91 5.77 -6.16 -7.04
N LYS A 92 6.89 -6.62 -7.61
CA LYS A 92 7.05 -8.00 -8.14
C LYS A 92 6.69 -9.08 -7.11
N ASP A 93 7.06 -8.87 -5.86
CA ASP A 93 6.80 -9.76 -4.72
C ASP A 93 5.33 -9.77 -4.26
N MET A 94 4.54 -8.77 -4.66
CA MET A 94 3.12 -8.64 -4.35
C MET A 94 2.21 -8.98 -5.54
N GLN A 95 2.76 -9.26 -6.73
CA GLN A 95 1.93 -9.50 -7.93
C GLN A 95 1.04 -10.73 -7.79
N GLU A 96 1.55 -11.82 -7.22
CA GLU A 96 0.76 -13.04 -6.98
C GLU A 96 -0.41 -12.76 -6.03
N ALA A 97 -0.15 -12.05 -4.93
CA ALA A 97 -1.16 -11.63 -3.97
C ALA A 97 -2.21 -10.71 -4.61
N ALA A 98 -1.78 -9.73 -5.42
CA ALA A 98 -2.67 -8.82 -6.13
C ALA A 98 -3.54 -9.55 -7.16
N MET A 99 -2.98 -10.49 -7.91
CA MET A 99 -3.71 -11.34 -8.85
C MET A 99 -4.73 -12.22 -8.13
N SER A 100 -4.39 -12.76 -6.96
CA SER A 100 -5.29 -13.56 -6.13
C SER A 100 -6.45 -12.73 -5.58
N LEU A 101 -6.13 -11.59 -4.96
CA LEU A 101 -7.09 -10.73 -4.25
C LEU A 101 -7.98 -9.93 -5.20
N PHE A 102 -7.37 -9.19 -6.13
CA PHE A 102 -8.08 -8.25 -6.99
C PHE A 102 -8.48 -8.85 -8.35
N LYS A 103 -8.08 -10.10 -8.64
CA LYS A 103 -8.25 -10.75 -9.95
C LYS A 103 -7.73 -9.88 -11.11
N VAL A 104 -6.62 -9.19 -10.89
CA VAL A 104 -5.93 -8.40 -11.92
C VAL A 104 -5.11 -9.32 -12.82
N SER A 105 -4.87 -8.87 -14.06
CA SER A 105 -4.07 -9.59 -15.04
C SER A 105 -3.13 -8.61 -15.77
N ASN A 106 -2.80 -8.87 -17.04
CA ASN A 106 -2.07 -7.92 -17.87
C ASN A 106 -2.95 -6.71 -18.24
N ALA A 107 -4.27 -6.90 -18.33
CA ALA A 107 -5.21 -5.83 -18.64
C ALA A 107 -5.45 -4.95 -17.41
N LEU A 108 -5.74 -3.67 -17.65
CA LEU A 108 -6.21 -2.76 -16.63
C LEU A 108 -7.60 -3.20 -16.14
N LYS A 109 -7.84 -3.03 -14.84
CA LYS A 109 -9.10 -3.34 -14.19
C LYS A 109 -9.42 -2.25 -13.18
N ILE A 110 -10.69 -1.89 -13.08
CA ILE A 110 -11.18 -0.94 -12.07
C ILE A 110 -11.26 -1.67 -10.73
N LEU A 111 -10.48 -1.21 -9.77
CA LEU A 111 -10.39 -1.78 -8.42
C LEU A 111 -11.37 -1.12 -7.44
N HIS A 112 -11.59 0.18 -7.59
CA HIS A 112 -12.44 0.97 -6.68
C HIS A 112 -13.11 2.10 -7.45
N VAL A 113 -14.37 2.38 -7.13
CA VAL A 113 -15.11 3.54 -7.64
C VAL A 113 -15.52 4.41 -6.45
N ILE A 114 -15.06 5.66 -6.45
CA ILE A 114 -15.34 6.58 -5.36
C ILE A 114 -16.82 6.99 -5.38
N LYS A 115 -17.50 6.89 -4.24
CA LYS A 115 -18.91 7.28 -4.10
C LYS A 115 -19.10 8.78 -4.35
N GLY A 116 -20.16 9.14 -5.08
CA GLY A 116 -20.47 10.51 -5.49
C GLY A 116 -19.54 11.10 -6.55
N SER A 117 -18.67 10.28 -7.15
CA SER A 117 -17.76 10.68 -8.22
C SER A 117 -18.45 10.71 -9.59
N ALA A 118 -17.79 11.32 -10.58
CA ALA A 118 -18.26 11.29 -11.97
C ALA A 118 -18.34 9.85 -12.51
N ALA A 119 -17.41 8.98 -12.09
CA ALA A 119 -17.41 7.58 -12.50
C ALA A 119 -18.60 6.79 -11.97
N GLU A 120 -18.98 7.00 -10.71
CA GLU A 120 -20.19 6.38 -10.14
C GLU A 120 -21.45 6.87 -10.89
N GLN A 121 -21.55 8.18 -11.15
CA GLN A 121 -22.65 8.76 -11.90
C GLN A 121 -22.73 8.25 -13.35
N ALA A 122 -21.58 7.97 -13.96
CA ALA A 122 -21.46 7.36 -15.28
C ALA A 122 -21.76 5.84 -15.28
N GLY A 123 -22.02 5.24 -14.12
CA GLY A 123 -22.35 3.82 -13.98
C GLY A 123 -21.15 2.88 -14.09
N ILE A 124 -19.93 3.39 -13.95
CA ILE A 124 -18.70 2.59 -13.89
C ILE A 124 -18.70 1.76 -12.62
N LYS A 125 -18.28 0.50 -12.71
CA LYS A 125 -18.27 -0.43 -11.58
C LYS A 125 -16.88 -1.02 -11.32
N GLU A 126 -16.68 -1.38 -10.07
CA GLU A 126 -15.56 -2.25 -9.69
C GLU A 126 -15.64 -3.56 -10.46
N GLY A 127 -14.51 -4.03 -10.97
CA GLY A 127 -14.47 -5.21 -11.83
C GLY A 127 -14.39 -4.91 -13.32
N ASP A 128 -14.80 -3.71 -13.76
CA ASP A 128 -14.81 -3.35 -15.17
C ASP A 128 -13.40 -3.34 -15.77
N ILE A 129 -13.32 -3.72 -17.05
CA ILE A 129 -12.10 -3.74 -17.84
C ILE A 129 -12.25 -2.70 -18.96
N PRO A 130 -11.54 -1.56 -18.90
CA PRO A 130 -11.64 -0.55 -19.95
C PRO A 130 -10.97 -1.06 -21.24
N ILE A 131 -11.76 -1.12 -22.30
CA ILE A 131 -11.33 -1.59 -23.63
C ILE A 131 -10.81 -0.46 -24.53
N LYS A 132 -11.27 0.77 -24.31
CA LYS A 132 -10.92 1.94 -25.11
C LYS A 132 -11.02 3.18 -24.24
N ILE A 133 -10.06 4.09 -24.39
CA ILE A 133 -10.10 5.43 -23.82
C ILE A 133 -10.02 6.39 -25.00
N GLU A 134 -11.02 7.26 -25.14
CA GLU A 134 -10.98 8.30 -26.16
C GLU A 134 -10.11 9.45 -25.69
N LYS A 135 -9.25 9.93 -26.59
CA LYS A 135 -8.30 11.01 -26.28
C LYS A 135 -9.07 12.32 -26.24
N ILE A 136 -9.40 12.79 -25.04
CA ILE A 136 -9.88 14.16 -24.83
C ILE A 136 -8.63 15.06 -24.77
N GLY A 137 -8.62 16.16 -25.54
CA GLY A 137 -7.47 16.98 -25.93
C GLY A 137 -6.71 17.73 -24.83
N THR A 138 -6.49 17.14 -23.66
CA THR A 138 -5.54 17.63 -22.65
C THR A 138 -4.47 16.56 -22.38
N THR A 139 -3.25 17.02 -22.20
CA THR A 139 -2.01 16.24 -22.14
C THR A 139 -2.10 14.94 -21.32
N PRO A 140 -1.51 13.82 -21.79
CA PRO A 140 -1.68 12.48 -21.22
C PRO A 140 -0.88 12.25 -19.92
N ILE A 141 -0.64 13.32 -19.14
CA ILE A 141 0.18 13.21 -17.93
C ILE A 141 -0.59 12.51 -16.82
N PHE A 142 -1.92 12.65 -16.74
CA PHE A 142 -2.66 12.16 -15.57
C PHE A 142 -2.92 10.63 -15.56
N LEU A 143 -3.16 10.02 -16.72
CA LEU A 143 -3.33 8.56 -16.80
C LEU A 143 -2.00 7.81 -16.71
N PHE A 144 -0.90 8.43 -17.17
CA PHE A 144 0.43 7.82 -17.13
C PHE A 144 1.07 7.92 -15.74
N LEU A 145 0.80 8.99 -14.97
CA LEU A 145 1.41 9.19 -13.66
C LEU A 145 0.84 8.26 -12.57
N MET A 146 -0.45 7.94 -12.60
CA MET A 146 -1.04 6.98 -11.64
C MET A 146 -0.63 5.53 -11.91
N CYS A 147 -0.16 5.22 -13.14
CA CYS A 147 0.21 3.86 -13.55
C CYS A 147 1.69 3.53 -13.35
N GLN A 148 2.57 4.53 -13.14
CA GLN A 148 4.03 4.35 -13.07
C GLN A 148 4.64 4.44 -11.65
N ILE A 149 3.87 4.80 -10.62
CA ILE A 149 4.45 5.07 -9.29
C ILE A 149 4.40 3.80 -8.43
N SER A 150 5.40 2.93 -8.65
CA SER A 150 5.69 1.73 -7.85
C SER A 150 6.57 2.00 -6.61
N ARG A 151 6.59 3.23 -6.08
CA ARG A 151 7.32 3.57 -4.86
C ARG A 151 6.47 4.46 -3.97
N ALA A 152 6.68 4.30 -2.66
CA ALA A 152 6.07 4.99 -1.53
C ALA A 152 6.18 6.54 -1.53
N GLU A 153 6.38 7.18 -2.68
CA GLU A 153 6.49 8.62 -2.85
C GLU A 153 5.15 9.30 -3.17
N LEU A 154 4.04 8.58 -3.36
CA LEU A 154 2.78 9.21 -3.79
C LEU A 154 2.19 10.18 -2.75
N PHE A 155 2.42 9.96 -1.45
CA PHE A 155 1.90 10.88 -0.44
C PHE A 155 2.62 12.24 -0.49
N LEU A 156 3.93 12.24 -0.79
CA LEU A 156 4.66 13.50 -1.01
C LEU A 156 4.36 14.10 -2.38
N THR A 157 4.23 13.31 -3.45
CA THR A 157 4.00 13.87 -4.80
C THR A 157 2.58 14.39 -5.01
N LEU A 158 1.55 13.83 -4.34
CA LEU A 158 0.21 14.43 -4.30
C LEU A 158 0.16 15.72 -3.47
N LEU A 159 0.99 15.83 -2.43
CA LEU A 159 1.15 17.08 -1.66
C LEU A 159 2.09 18.10 -2.36
N MET A 160 2.95 17.68 -3.28
CA MET A 160 3.97 18.52 -3.93
C MET A 160 3.68 18.83 -5.41
N SER A 161 2.64 18.23 -6.00
CA SER A 161 2.12 18.64 -7.31
C SER A 161 1.35 19.95 -7.12
N GLU A 162 1.73 21.01 -7.84
CA GLU A 162 1.20 22.38 -7.70
C GLU A 162 -0.32 22.56 -7.98
N LYS A 163 -1.10 21.47 -8.10
CA LYS A 163 -2.52 21.45 -8.42
C LYS A 163 -3.30 20.70 -7.35
N TYR A 164 -3.86 21.45 -6.40
CA TYR A 164 -4.34 20.93 -5.13
C TYR A 164 -5.82 20.52 -5.09
N CYS A 165 -6.60 20.73 -6.16
CA CYS A 165 -8.06 20.50 -6.10
C CYS A 165 -8.65 19.80 -7.31
N TYR A 166 -9.77 19.12 -7.10
CA TYR A 166 -10.46 18.34 -8.10
C TYR A 166 -11.69 19.06 -8.64
N LYS A 167 -11.90 18.98 -9.94
CA LYS A 167 -13.16 19.30 -10.59
C LYS A 167 -13.72 18.04 -11.24
N TYR A 168 -15.04 17.92 -11.22
CA TYR A 168 -15.74 16.87 -11.93
C TYR A 168 -15.38 16.92 -13.41
N ALA A 169 -14.83 15.82 -13.93
CA ALA A 169 -14.72 15.61 -15.36
C ALA A 169 -16.07 15.04 -15.81
N LEU A 170 -16.94 15.91 -16.35
CA LEU A 170 -18.16 15.53 -17.05
C LEU A 170 -17.96 15.87 -18.53
#